data_AF-A0A7E5X303-F1
#
_entry.id   AF-A0A7E5X303-F1
#
_cell.length_a   1.000
_cell.length_b   1.000
_cell.length_c   1.000
_cell.angle_alpha   90.00
_cell.angle_beta   90.00
_cell.angle_gamma   90.00
#
_symmetry.space_group_name_H-M   'P 1'
#
loop_
_entity.id
_entity.type
_entity.pdbx_description
1 polymer ?
#
loop_
_entity_poly.entity_id
_entity_poly.type
_entity_poly.pdbx_seq_one_letter_code
_entity_poly.pdbx_strand_id
1 'polypeptide(L)'
;MAQFHFLQGNINHSARAQDLLLQSMAEWSIDVAVVAEPYFVPARDNWLGCADGSVAIIGGTLIDPSRGRGWVSAVSDGIAVVGAYFSPNKSLADFEGFLVELGAVVNRYHPRPVLVLGDLNAKSSAWGSPVTDSRGEVLEEWAVTTGLVVLNRGSEYTCVRQRGGSIVDVSFASPSVAGRVRDWRVAVDVETLSDHRYIRFDVSAQTAKRPPSNNPDQRRPPMALSASNRELLEEAAL
;
A
#
# COMPACT_ATOMS: atom_id res chain seq x y z
N MET A 1 -10.91 11.02 12.15
CA MET A 1 -9.48 10.94 11.75
C MET A 1 -9.48 10.82 10.24
N ALA A 2 -8.60 11.51 9.52
CA ALA A 2 -8.53 11.34 8.06
C ALA A 2 -8.20 9.87 7.73
N GLN A 3 -8.88 9.34 6.72
CA GLN A 3 -8.81 7.96 6.29
C GLN A 3 -8.70 7.97 4.77
N PHE A 4 -7.77 7.19 4.24
CA PHE A 4 -7.56 7.06 2.80
C PHE A 4 -8.19 5.75 2.34
N HIS A 5 -9.06 5.83 1.34
CA HIS A 5 -9.85 4.72 0.83
C HIS A 5 -9.19 4.15 -0.42
N PHE A 6 -8.87 2.85 -0.38
CA PHE A 6 -8.20 2.14 -1.47
C PHE A 6 -9.13 1.14 -2.14
N LEU A 7 -8.98 1.03 -3.46
CA LEU A 7 -9.62 0.03 -4.29
C LEU A 7 -8.56 -0.72 -5.11
N GLN A 8 -8.64 -2.04 -5.15
CA GLN A 8 -7.87 -2.88 -6.05
C GLN A 8 -8.84 -3.71 -6.89
N GLY A 9 -8.57 -3.86 -8.18
CA GLY A 9 -9.36 -4.74 -9.04
C GLY A 9 -8.69 -5.04 -10.37
N ASN A 10 -8.98 -6.22 -10.92
CA ASN A 10 -8.70 -6.56 -12.30
C ASN A 10 -10.01 -6.41 -13.10
N ILE A 11 -10.01 -5.58 -14.15
CA ILE A 11 -11.21 -5.31 -14.96
C ILE A 11 -11.20 -6.03 -16.32
N ASN A 12 -10.25 -6.95 -16.52
CA ASN A 12 -10.18 -7.91 -17.63
C ASN A 12 -10.40 -7.25 -19.00
N HIS A 13 -9.78 -6.08 -19.19
CA HIS A 13 -9.82 -5.26 -20.40
C HIS A 13 -11.25 -4.95 -20.89
N SER A 14 -12.22 -4.87 -19.98
CA SER A 14 -13.64 -4.64 -20.30
C SER A 14 -14.01 -3.16 -20.16
N ALA A 15 -14.51 -2.56 -21.24
CA ALA A 15 -14.98 -1.17 -21.24
C ALA A 15 -16.07 -0.93 -20.17
N ARG A 16 -17.03 -1.86 -20.07
CA ARG A 16 -18.13 -1.76 -19.10
C ARG A 16 -17.65 -1.95 -17.65
N ALA A 17 -16.68 -2.83 -17.43
CA ALA A 17 -16.07 -3.00 -16.11
C ALA A 17 -15.28 -1.75 -15.70
N GLN A 18 -14.66 -1.05 -16.66
CA GLN A 18 -14.00 0.23 -16.41
C GLN A 18 -14.99 1.33 -16.03
N ASP A 19 -16.13 1.44 -16.72
CA ASP A 19 -17.19 2.38 -16.37
C ASP A 19 -17.73 2.11 -14.95
N LEU A 20 -17.97 0.83 -14.62
CA LEU A 20 -18.49 0.42 -13.32
C LEU A 20 -17.46 0.61 -12.20
N LEU A 21 -16.17 0.42 -12.47
CA LEU A 21 -15.09 0.73 -11.55
C LEU A 21 -15.09 2.23 -11.21
N LEU A 22 -15.16 3.10 -12.22
CA LEU A 22 -15.18 4.55 -12.02
C LEU A 22 -16.42 5.02 -11.26
N GLN A 23 -17.58 4.43 -11.54
CA GLN A 23 -18.79 4.65 -10.75
C GLN A 23 -18.60 4.20 -9.30
N SER A 24 -18.07 3.00 -9.08
CA SER A 24 -17.82 2.45 -7.73
C SER A 24 -16.83 3.32 -6.95
N MET A 25 -15.78 3.83 -7.60
CA MET A 25 -14.85 4.77 -6.99
C MET A 25 -15.55 6.04 -6.51
N ALA A 26 -16.47 6.59 -7.30
CA ALA A 26 -17.24 7.78 -6.93
C ALA A 26 -18.24 7.49 -5.79
N GLU A 27 -18.99 6.39 -5.87
CA GLU A 27 -19.98 6.00 -4.85
C GLU A 27 -19.36 5.69 -3.49
N TRP A 28 -18.13 5.16 -3.49
CA TRP A 28 -17.43 4.73 -2.29
C TRP A 28 -16.39 5.72 -1.80
N SER A 29 -16.29 6.89 -2.43
CA SER A 29 -15.29 7.92 -2.12
C SER A 29 -13.87 7.35 -2.09
N ILE A 30 -13.51 6.55 -3.10
CA ILE A 30 -12.18 5.96 -3.22
C ILE A 30 -11.17 7.06 -3.60
N ASP A 31 -10.11 7.18 -2.81
CA ASP A 31 -9.04 8.16 -3.04
C ASP A 31 -8.03 7.65 -4.07
N VAL A 32 -7.67 6.36 -3.99
CA VAL A 32 -6.70 5.71 -4.87
C VAL A 32 -7.19 4.33 -5.28
N ALA A 33 -7.16 4.06 -6.59
CA ALA A 33 -7.38 2.72 -7.13
C ALA A 33 -6.16 2.19 -7.86
N VAL A 34 -5.89 0.89 -7.73
CA VAL A 34 -4.96 0.15 -8.57
C VAL A 34 -5.75 -0.84 -9.42
N VAL A 35 -5.56 -0.76 -10.73
CA VAL A 35 -6.40 -1.44 -11.71
C VAL A 35 -5.55 -2.28 -12.64
N ALA A 36 -5.72 -3.60 -12.58
CA ALA A 36 -5.15 -4.52 -13.55
C ALA A 36 -6.05 -4.66 -14.78
N GLU A 37 -5.41 -4.86 -15.92
CA GLU A 37 -6.02 -4.95 -17.26
C GLU A 37 -7.07 -3.87 -17.54
N PRO A 38 -6.73 -2.57 -17.46
CA PRO A 38 -7.65 -1.52 -17.88
C PRO A 38 -8.03 -1.67 -19.36
N TYR A 39 -9.26 -1.30 -19.74
CA TYR A 39 -9.66 -1.24 -21.15
C TYR A 39 -8.83 -0.20 -21.90
N PHE A 40 -8.62 0.97 -21.28
CA PHE A 40 -7.62 1.95 -21.71
C PHE A 40 -7.24 2.88 -20.55
N VAL A 41 -6.08 3.52 -20.67
CA VAL A 41 -5.61 4.55 -19.72
C VAL A 41 -5.78 5.93 -20.37
N PRO A 42 -6.74 6.77 -19.91
CA PRO A 42 -6.89 8.14 -20.39
C PRO A 42 -5.64 8.98 -20.16
N ALA A 43 -5.34 9.89 -21.09
CA ALA A 43 -4.29 10.91 -20.92
C ALA A 43 -4.80 12.04 -19.99
N ARG A 44 -4.91 11.75 -18.69
CA ARG A 44 -5.35 12.68 -17.64
C ARG A 44 -4.42 12.59 -16.45
N ASP A 45 -4.28 13.68 -15.70
CA ASP A 45 -3.34 13.76 -14.56
C ASP A 45 -3.69 12.79 -13.43
N ASN A 46 -4.95 12.35 -13.35
CA ASN A 46 -5.44 11.42 -12.35
C ASN A 46 -5.31 9.93 -12.75
N TRP A 47 -4.68 9.63 -13.89
CA TRP A 47 -4.43 8.28 -14.39
C TRP A 47 -2.94 8.09 -14.69
N LEU A 48 -2.38 6.99 -14.21
CA LEU A 48 -1.00 6.61 -14.49
C LEU A 48 -0.92 5.14 -14.87
N GLY A 49 -0.67 4.87 -16.16
CA GLY A 49 -0.48 3.51 -16.68
C GLY A 49 0.99 3.07 -16.73
N CYS A 50 1.20 1.76 -16.59
CA CYS A 50 2.48 1.12 -16.85
C CYS A 50 2.86 1.14 -18.35
N ALA A 51 4.08 0.70 -18.68
CA ALA A 51 4.62 0.80 -20.03
C ALA A 51 3.90 -0.07 -21.07
N ASP A 52 3.30 -1.19 -20.65
CA ASP A 52 2.55 -2.11 -21.52
C ASP A 52 1.03 -2.01 -21.34
N GLY A 53 0.54 -1.05 -20.57
CA GLY A 53 -0.89 -0.81 -20.35
C GLY A 53 -1.61 -1.87 -19.51
N SER A 54 -0.89 -2.83 -18.93
CA SER A 54 -1.44 -3.93 -18.13
C SER A 54 -1.92 -3.56 -16.73
N VAL A 55 -1.47 -2.44 -16.18
CA VAL A 55 -1.86 -1.95 -14.85
C VAL A 55 -1.83 -0.42 -14.80
N ALA A 56 -2.74 0.17 -14.05
CA ALA A 56 -2.82 1.61 -13.84
C ALA A 56 -3.11 1.98 -12.38
N ILE A 57 -2.66 3.17 -11.97
CA ILE A 57 -3.07 3.86 -10.75
C ILE A 57 -4.04 4.97 -11.14
N ILE A 58 -5.16 5.06 -10.44
CA ILE A 58 -6.12 6.16 -10.53
C ILE A 58 -6.13 6.86 -9.19
N GLY A 59 -5.94 8.18 -9.16
CA GLY A 59 -5.94 8.93 -7.91
C GLY A 59 -5.81 10.43 -8.11
N GLY A 60 -6.08 11.22 -7.08
CA GLY A 60 -6.09 12.69 -7.16
C GLY A 60 -4.72 13.28 -7.51
N THR A 61 -3.76 13.19 -6.58
CA THR A 61 -2.40 13.72 -6.76
C THR A 61 -1.40 12.58 -6.79
N LEU A 62 -0.81 12.32 -7.96
CA LEU A 62 0.19 11.27 -8.18
C LEU A 62 1.55 11.92 -8.45
N ILE A 63 2.46 11.86 -7.46
CA ILE A 63 3.82 12.43 -7.56
C ILE A 63 4.88 11.35 -7.79
N ASP A 64 6.04 11.75 -8.28
CA ASP A 64 7.19 10.87 -8.56
C ASP A 64 6.84 9.61 -9.39
N PRO A 65 6.15 9.74 -10.55
CA PRO A 65 5.71 8.58 -11.32
C PRO A 65 6.89 7.78 -11.88
N SER A 66 6.84 6.46 -11.73
CA SER A 66 7.76 5.51 -12.36
C SER A 66 6.95 4.38 -12.98
N ARG A 67 7.44 3.79 -14.08
CA ARG A 67 6.72 2.73 -14.78
C ARG A 67 7.67 1.75 -15.46
N GLY A 68 7.27 0.49 -15.51
CA GLY A 68 7.90 -0.57 -16.28
C GLY A 68 6.85 -1.46 -16.94
N ARG A 69 7.25 -2.64 -17.41
CA ARG A 69 6.30 -3.62 -17.96
C ARG A 69 5.65 -4.37 -16.80
N GLY A 70 4.32 -4.44 -16.76
CA GLY A 70 3.60 -5.09 -15.65
C GLY A 70 3.60 -4.33 -14.33
N TRP A 71 4.21 -3.15 -14.22
CA TRP A 71 4.20 -2.37 -12.98
C TRP A 71 4.21 -0.86 -13.20
N VAL A 72 3.63 -0.14 -12.25
CA VAL A 72 3.57 1.32 -12.19
C VAL A 72 3.67 1.76 -10.74
N SER A 73 4.29 2.90 -10.47
CA SER A 73 4.35 3.46 -9.13
C SER A 73 4.21 4.97 -9.13
N ALA A 74 3.61 5.50 -8.09
CA ALA A 74 3.52 6.92 -7.79
C ALA A 74 3.34 7.08 -6.28
N VAL A 75 3.46 8.30 -5.79
CA VAL A 75 3.20 8.62 -4.39
C VAL A 75 1.91 9.42 -4.29
N SER A 76 1.04 8.98 -3.40
CA SER A 76 -0.21 9.67 -3.02
C SER A 76 -0.22 9.82 -1.51
N ASP A 77 -0.43 11.04 -1.03
CA ASP A 77 -0.54 11.35 0.41
C ASP A 77 0.60 10.78 1.27
N GLY A 78 1.82 10.85 0.74
CA GLY A 78 3.03 10.37 1.41
C GLY A 78 3.22 8.85 1.42
N ILE A 79 2.32 8.08 0.81
CA ILE A 79 2.43 6.63 0.62
C ILE A 79 2.85 6.36 -0.82
N ALA A 80 3.91 5.60 -1.02
CA ALA A 80 4.23 5.07 -2.33
C ALA A 80 3.27 3.92 -2.67
N VAL A 81 2.53 4.06 -3.76
CA VAL A 81 1.60 3.05 -4.28
C VAL A 81 2.24 2.43 -5.51
N VAL A 82 2.39 1.10 -5.48
CA VAL A 82 2.92 0.30 -6.57
C VAL A 82 1.80 -0.60 -7.07
N GLY A 83 1.37 -0.38 -8.31
CA GLY A 83 0.47 -1.28 -9.01
C GLY A 83 1.26 -2.34 -9.78
N ALA A 84 0.83 -3.59 -9.71
CA ALA A 84 1.47 -4.71 -10.38
C ALA A 84 0.45 -5.62 -11.09
N TYR A 85 0.83 -6.15 -12.23
CA TYR A 85 0.12 -7.23 -12.92
C TYR A 85 1.13 -8.20 -13.51
N PHE A 86 0.90 -9.49 -13.30
CA PHE A 86 1.66 -10.53 -13.96
C PHE A 86 0.75 -11.55 -14.63
N SER A 87 0.94 -11.75 -15.93
CA SER A 87 0.09 -12.65 -16.72
C SER A 87 0.22 -14.11 -16.27
N PRO A 88 -0.90 -14.86 -16.16
CA PRO A 88 -0.85 -16.26 -15.76
C PRO A 88 -0.09 -17.12 -16.78
N ASN A 89 0.00 -16.68 -18.04
CA ASN A 89 0.53 -17.44 -19.17
C ASN A 89 2.06 -17.36 -19.35
N LYS A 90 2.76 -16.56 -18.54
CA LYS A 90 4.22 -16.42 -18.59
C LYS A 90 4.92 -17.49 -17.74
N SER A 91 6.22 -17.72 -17.95
CA SER A 91 6.94 -18.76 -17.20
C SER A 91 7.21 -18.35 -15.75
N LEU A 92 7.64 -19.31 -14.91
CA LEU A 92 8.12 -19.00 -13.55
C LEU A 92 9.40 -18.14 -13.61
N ALA A 93 10.30 -18.39 -14.57
CA ALA A 93 11.52 -17.60 -14.74
C ALA A 93 11.21 -16.13 -15.09
N ASP A 94 10.19 -15.89 -15.93
CA ASP A 94 9.71 -14.53 -16.22
C ASP A 94 9.13 -13.86 -14.95
N PHE A 95 8.50 -14.65 -14.09
CA PHE A 95 7.92 -14.17 -12.82
C PHE A 95 9.01 -13.76 -11.83
N GLU A 96 10.04 -14.58 -11.67
CA GLU A 96 11.21 -14.27 -10.84
C GLU A 96 11.92 -12.99 -11.35
N GLY A 97 12.14 -12.87 -12.66
CA GLY A 97 12.72 -11.67 -13.26
C GLY A 97 11.87 -10.42 -13.02
N PHE A 98 10.55 -10.54 -13.14
CA PHE A 98 9.61 -9.47 -12.81
C PHE A 98 9.70 -9.04 -11.33
N LEU A 99 9.83 -10.00 -10.41
CA LEU A 99 9.94 -9.71 -8.97
C LEU A 99 11.27 -9.04 -8.59
N VAL A 100 12.36 -9.32 -9.30
CA VAL A 100 13.63 -8.59 -9.15
C VAL A 100 13.44 -7.10 -9.47
N GLU A 101 12.81 -6.79 -10.60
CA GLU A 101 12.50 -5.41 -10.96
C GLU A 101 11.57 -4.74 -9.95
N LEU A 102 10.47 -5.43 -9.58
CA LEU A 102 9.49 -4.91 -8.63
C LEU A 102 10.12 -4.66 -7.24
N GLY A 103 11.00 -5.54 -6.79
CA GLY A 103 11.76 -5.39 -5.55
C GLY A 103 12.67 -4.16 -5.57
N ALA A 104 13.35 -3.89 -6.69
CA ALA A 104 14.15 -2.67 -6.85
C ALA A 104 13.28 -1.40 -6.79
N VAL A 105 12.05 -1.44 -7.33
CA VAL A 105 11.08 -0.32 -7.22
C VAL A 105 10.68 -0.11 -5.75
N VAL A 106 10.29 -1.16 -5.04
CA VAL A 106 9.91 -1.09 -3.62
C VAL A 106 11.04 -0.51 -2.78
N ASN A 107 12.26 -1.02 -2.96
CA ASN A 107 13.44 -0.60 -2.19
C ASN A 107 13.81 0.89 -2.41
N ARG A 108 13.58 1.44 -3.61
CA ARG A 108 13.83 2.87 -3.89
C ARG A 108 12.98 3.81 -3.04
N TYR A 109 11.83 3.37 -2.56
CA TYR A 109 10.97 4.19 -1.73
C TYR A 109 11.39 4.21 -0.25
N HIS A 110 12.26 3.31 0.21
CA HIS A 110 12.66 3.29 1.62
C HIS A 110 13.31 4.62 2.06
N PRO A 111 12.94 5.21 3.23
CA PRO A 111 12.06 4.69 4.28
C PRO A 111 10.58 5.09 4.16
N ARG A 112 10.15 5.62 3.01
CA ARG A 112 8.75 6.00 2.74
C ARG A 112 7.84 4.78 2.89
N PRO A 113 6.62 4.94 3.45
CA PRO A 113 5.65 3.86 3.51
C PRO A 113 5.23 3.39 2.10
N VAL A 114 5.08 2.09 1.90
CA VAL A 114 4.79 1.46 0.59
C VAL A 114 3.55 0.57 0.65
N LEU A 115 2.72 0.62 -0.39
CA LEU A 115 1.67 -0.34 -0.72
C LEU A 115 1.96 -0.96 -2.08
N VAL A 116 1.86 -2.28 -2.18
CA VAL A 116 1.93 -3.02 -3.45
C VAL A 116 0.62 -3.75 -3.66
N LEU A 117 -0.09 -3.43 -4.74
CA LEU A 117 -1.43 -3.93 -5.03
C LEU A 117 -1.42 -4.52 -6.45
N GLY A 118 -1.98 -5.71 -6.63
CA GLY A 118 -1.97 -6.30 -7.96
C GLY A 118 -2.55 -7.69 -8.10
N ASP A 119 -2.79 -8.08 -9.34
CA ASP A 119 -3.05 -9.46 -9.75
C ASP A 119 -1.74 -10.09 -10.19
N LEU A 120 -1.18 -10.93 -9.32
CA LEU A 120 0.13 -11.56 -9.56
C LEU A 120 0.00 -13.00 -10.06
N ASN A 121 -1.23 -13.51 -10.22
CA ASN A 121 -1.48 -14.87 -10.69
C ASN A 121 -0.65 -15.94 -9.95
N ALA A 122 -0.55 -15.78 -8.62
CA ALA A 122 0.18 -16.64 -7.69
C ALA A 122 -0.76 -17.07 -6.55
N LYS A 123 -0.64 -18.31 -6.09
CA LYS A 123 -1.52 -18.87 -5.04
C LYS A 123 -0.71 -19.20 -3.80
N SER A 124 -1.14 -18.73 -2.65
CA SER A 124 -0.57 -19.12 -1.35
C SER A 124 -1.60 -19.09 -0.23
N SER A 125 -1.44 -20.03 0.70
CA SER A 125 -2.12 -20.00 1.99
C SER A 125 -1.87 -18.72 2.79
N ALA A 126 -0.74 -18.03 2.58
CA ALA A 126 -0.41 -16.75 3.21
C ALA A 126 -1.41 -15.62 2.88
N TRP A 127 -2.06 -15.68 1.70
CA TRP A 127 -3.15 -14.77 1.32
C TRP A 127 -4.51 -15.47 1.19
N GLY A 128 -4.66 -16.66 1.79
CA GLY A 128 -5.94 -17.35 1.95
C GLY A 128 -6.27 -18.38 0.88
N SER A 129 -5.38 -18.63 -0.09
CA SER A 129 -5.59 -19.71 -1.07
C SER A 129 -5.54 -21.08 -0.39
N PRO A 130 -6.37 -22.06 -0.79
CA PRO A 130 -6.33 -23.42 -0.24
C PRO A 130 -5.06 -24.19 -0.63
N VAL A 131 -4.32 -23.70 -1.64
CA VAL A 131 -3.06 -24.29 -2.12
C VAL A 131 -2.00 -23.20 -2.21
N THR A 132 -0.75 -23.58 -1.95
CA THR A 132 0.43 -22.81 -2.35
C THR A 132 1.01 -23.42 -3.63
N ASP A 133 1.18 -22.61 -4.67
CA ASP A 133 1.87 -23.01 -5.91
C ASP A 133 3.29 -22.42 -5.97
N SER A 134 4.08 -22.84 -6.96
CA SER A 134 5.49 -22.40 -7.06
C SER A 134 5.64 -20.88 -7.22
N ARG A 135 4.67 -20.19 -7.87
CA ARG A 135 4.68 -18.73 -7.89
C ARG A 135 4.38 -18.15 -6.52
N GLY A 136 3.46 -18.77 -5.79
CA GLY A 136 3.16 -18.45 -4.40
C GLY A 136 4.40 -18.51 -3.51
N GLU A 137 5.15 -19.60 -3.57
CA GLU A 137 6.39 -19.80 -2.81
C GLU A 137 7.41 -18.68 -3.09
N VAL A 138 7.67 -18.40 -4.37
CA VAL A 138 8.60 -17.33 -4.78
C VAL A 138 8.09 -15.95 -4.35
N LEU A 139 6.79 -15.69 -4.45
CA LEU A 139 6.21 -14.41 -4.07
C LEU A 139 6.20 -14.21 -2.54
N GLU A 140 6.04 -15.26 -1.75
CA GLU A 140 6.21 -15.23 -0.29
C GLU A 140 7.64 -14.85 0.08
N GLU A 141 8.64 -15.49 -0.51
CA GLU A 141 10.05 -15.16 -0.29
C GLU A 141 10.36 -13.71 -0.70
N TRP A 142 9.85 -13.27 -1.85
CA TRP A 142 9.96 -11.89 -2.29
C TRP A 142 9.38 -10.89 -1.28
N ALA A 143 8.20 -11.19 -0.72
CA ALA A 143 7.57 -10.32 0.28
C ALA A 143 8.43 -10.23 1.56
N VAL A 144 8.99 -11.36 2.02
CA VAL A 144 9.89 -11.41 3.18
C VAL A 144 11.16 -10.61 2.93
N THR A 145 11.82 -10.82 1.79
CA THR A 145 13.10 -10.18 1.45
C THR A 145 12.97 -8.67 1.21
N THR A 146 11.81 -8.20 0.77
CA THR A 146 11.48 -6.77 0.64
C THR A 146 10.92 -6.15 1.93
N GLY A 147 10.74 -6.94 2.99
CA GLY A 147 10.22 -6.48 4.27
C GLY A 147 8.74 -6.08 4.24
N LEU A 148 7.99 -6.61 3.28
CA LEU A 148 6.55 -6.36 3.11
C LEU A 148 5.71 -7.37 3.90
N VAL A 149 4.50 -6.95 4.25
CA VAL A 149 3.51 -7.73 5.00
C VAL A 149 2.28 -7.94 4.14
N VAL A 150 1.75 -9.17 4.11
CA VAL A 150 0.49 -9.52 3.44
C VAL A 150 -0.71 -8.86 4.13
N LEU A 151 -1.52 -8.14 3.37
CA LEU A 151 -2.73 -7.49 3.86
C LEU A 151 -4.00 -8.32 3.69
N ASN A 152 -4.00 -9.31 2.78
CA ASN A 152 -5.15 -10.18 2.53
C ASN A 152 -5.67 -10.81 3.83
N ARG A 153 -7.01 -10.91 3.94
CA ARG A 153 -7.73 -11.52 5.06
C ARG A 153 -8.84 -12.43 4.57
N GLY A 154 -9.07 -13.54 5.25
CA GLY A 154 -10.09 -14.51 4.89
C GLY A 154 -9.72 -15.36 3.67
N SER A 155 -10.71 -15.99 3.06
CA SER A 155 -10.54 -16.96 1.98
C SER A 155 -11.55 -16.74 0.83
N GLU A 156 -12.08 -15.53 0.71
CA GLU A 156 -12.98 -15.17 -0.38
C GLU A 156 -12.23 -15.14 -1.70
N TYR A 157 -12.82 -15.74 -2.75
CA TYR A 157 -12.24 -15.71 -4.09
C TYR A 157 -12.17 -14.28 -4.62
N THR A 158 -10.98 -13.86 -5.05
CA THR A 158 -10.77 -12.59 -5.74
C THR A 158 -11.05 -12.73 -7.23
N CYS A 159 -11.02 -13.95 -7.75
CA CYS A 159 -11.19 -14.29 -9.15
C CYS A 159 -12.15 -15.48 -9.25
N VAL A 160 -13.38 -15.25 -9.71
CA VAL A 160 -14.50 -16.20 -9.75
C VAL A 160 -14.69 -16.76 -11.14
N ARG A 161 -15.01 -18.04 -11.24
CA ARG A 161 -15.35 -18.76 -12.48
C ARG A 161 -16.60 -19.60 -12.25
N GLN A 162 -17.19 -20.14 -13.32
CA GLN A 162 -18.40 -20.97 -13.23
C GLN A 162 -18.30 -22.16 -12.28
N ARG A 163 -17.08 -22.68 -12.01
CA ARG A 163 -16.85 -23.89 -11.22
C ARG A 163 -15.91 -23.68 -10.03
N GLY A 164 -15.84 -22.47 -9.49
CA GLY A 164 -15.00 -22.15 -8.32
C GLY A 164 -14.29 -20.81 -8.50
N GLY A 165 -13.14 -20.65 -7.87
CA GLY A 165 -12.38 -19.43 -7.98
C GLY A 165 -10.95 -19.58 -7.47
N SER A 166 -10.23 -18.47 -7.50
CA SER A 166 -8.86 -18.37 -7.02
C SER A 166 -8.66 -17.07 -6.27
N ILE A 167 -7.60 -17.04 -5.45
CA ILE A 167 -7.16 -15.88 -4.70
C ILE A 167 -5.77 -15.53 -5.23
N VAL A 168 -5.75 -14.64 -6.20
CA VAL A 168 -4.56 -14.27 -7.00
C VAL A 168 -4.28 -12.77 -6.97
N ASP A 169 -5.27 -11.99 -6.53
CA ASP A 169 -5.13 -10.58 -6.24
C ASP A 169 -4.55 -10.43 -4.83
N VAL A 170 -3.34 -9.89 -4.73
CA VAL A 170 -2.58 -9.79 -3.49
C VAL A 170 -2.32 -8.32 -3.16
N SER A 171 -2.40 -7.99 -1.88
CA SER A 171 -2.08 -6.67 -1.34
C SER A 171 -0.97 -6.81 -0.31
N PHE A 172 0.11 -6.06 -0.46
CA PHE A 172 1.23 -5.98 0.46
C PHE A 172 1.46 -4.56 0.97
N ALA A 173 2.08 -4.44 2.14
CA ALA A 173 2.41 -3.16 2.74
C ALA A 173 3.73 -3.18 3.50
N SER A 174 4.42 -2.05 3.55
CA SER A 174 5.47 -1.85 4.57
C SER A 174 4.84 -1.88 5.97
N PRO A 175 5.57 -2.31 7.02
CA PRO A 175 5.00 -2.46 8.37
C PRO A 175 4.33 -1.17 8.91
N SER A 176 4.86 -0.01 8.54
CA SER A 176 4.33 1.31 8.90
C SER A 176 2.95 1.64 8.31
N VAL A 177 2.61 1.11 7.12
CA VAL A 177 1.25 1.20 6.56
C VAL A 177 0.40 0.04 7.08
N ALA A 178 0.94 -1.18 7.15
CA ALA A 178 0.21 -2.37 7.55
C ALA A 178 -0.51 -2.20 8.89
N GLY A 179 0.14 -1.59 9.89
CA GLY A 179 -0.47 -1.32 11.21
C GLY A 179 -1.60 -0.28 11.20
N ARG A 180 -1.81 0.42 10.08
CA ARG A 180 -2.85 1.43 9.87
C ARG A 180 -3.96 0.96 8.93
N VAL A 181 -3.79 -0.19 8.28
CA VAL A 181 -4.81 -0.77 7.40
C VAL A 181 -6.03 -1.20 8.22
N ARG A 182 -7.22 -0.85 7.73
CA ARG A 182 -8.52 -1.19 8.30
C ARG A 182 -9.43 -1.77 7.22
N ASP A 183 -10.34 -2.63 7.66
CA ASP A 183 -11.45 -3.14 6.86
C ASP A 183 -11.06 -3.72 5.49
N TRP A 184 -9.91 -4.38 5.42
CA TRP A 184 -9.51 -5.12 4.23
C TRP A 184 -10.52 -6.25 3.96
N ARG A 185 -11.12 -6.24 2.77
CA ARG A 185 -12.14 -7.21 2.36
C ARG A 185 -12.26 -7.30 0.85
N VAL A 186 -12.68 -8.49 0.39
CA VAL A 186 -13.20 -8.71 -0.96
C VAL A 186 -14.66 -8.25 -0.99
N ALA A 187 -15.04 -7.45 -1.99
CA ALA A 187 -16.42 -7.00 -2.18
C ALA A 187 -17.24 -8.10 -2.90
N VAL A 188 -17.80 -9.03 -2.12
CA VAL A 188 -18.49 -10.22 -2.65
C VAL A 188 -19.88 -9.96 -3.25
N ASP A 189 -20.56 -8.90 -2.79
CA ASP A 189 -21.93 -8.54 -3.21
C ASP A 189 -21.96 -7.39 -4.23
N VAL A 190 -20.85 -7.19 -4.96
CA VAL A 190 -20.72 -6.12 -5.96
C VAL A 190 -20.51 -6.73 -7.33
N GLU A 191 -21.33 -6.32 -8.29
CA GLU A 191 -21.11 -6.60 -9.70
C GLU A 191 -19.89 -5.80 -10.19
N THR A 192 -18.98 -6.45 -10.90
CA THR A 192 -17.78 -5.82 -11.45
C THR A 192 -17.74 -5.87 -12.97
N LEU A 193 -18.64 -6.66 -13.61
CA LEU A 193 -18.60 -7.03 -15.02
C LEU A 193 -17.24 -7.61 -15.45
N SER A 194 -16.52 -8.15 -14.48
CA SER A 194 -15.27 -8.86 -14.57
C SER A 194 -15.42 -10.17 -13.82
N ASP A 195 -14.61 -11.14 -14.18
CA ASP A 195 -14.47 -12.36 -13.41
C ASP A 195 -13.62 -12.16 -12.15
N HIS A 196 -13.03 -10.97 -11.95
CA HIS A 196 -12.43 -10.56 -10.68
C HIS A 196 -13.36 -9.67 -9.84
N ARG A 197 -13.22 -9.79 -8.53
CA ARG A 197 -13.89 -8.98 -7.51
C ARG A 197 -13.00 -7.85 -7.06
N TYR A 198 -13.62 -6.75 -6.66
CA TYR A 198 -12.89 -5.66 -6.03
C TYR A 198 -12.39 -6.04 -4.63
N ILE A 199 -11.21 -5.56 -4.29
CA ILE A 199 -10.66 -5.54 -2.95
C ILE A 199 -10.71 -4.10 -2.45
N ARG A 200 -11.16 -3.92 -1.21
CA ARG A 200 -11.24 -2.61 -0.55
C ARG A 200 -10.59 -2.66 0.81
N PHE A 201 -9.94 -1.56 1.16
CA PHE A 201 -9.42 -1.35 2.49
C PHE A 201 -9.17 0.14 2.69
N ASP A 202 -8.96 0.50 3.95
CA ASP A 202 -8.68 1.87 4.32
C ASP A 202 -7.34 1.98 5.04
N VAL A 203 -6.70 3.15 4.94
CA VAL A 203 -5.48 3.46 5.69
C VAL A 203 -5.75 4.68 6.55
N SER A 204 -5.64 4.52 7.87
CA SER A 204 -5.75 5.67 8.78
C SER A 204 -4.58 6.64 8.60
N ALA A 205 -4.83 7.95 8.71
CA ALA A 205 -3.77 8.93 8.69
C ALA A 205 -2.73 8.66 9.79
N GLN A 206 -1.47 8.94 9.49
CA GLN A 206 -0.42 8.84 10.50
C GLN A 206 -0.71 9.89 11.57
N THR A 207 -0.95 9.44 12.80
CA THR A 207 -0.99 10.37 13.92
C THR A 207 0.43 10.93 14.08
N ALA A 208 0.58 12.25 13.96
CA ALA A 208 1.81 12.89 14.34
C ALA A 208 2.07 12.48 15.79
N LYS A 209 3.15 11.72 16.04
CA LYS A 209 3.64 11.56 17.41
C LYS A 209 3.96 12.97 17.88
N ARG A 210 3.11 13.55 18.76
CA ARG A 210 3.55 14.71 19.54
C ARG A 210 4.86 14.27 20.19
N PRO A 211 5.97 15.00 20.02
CA PRO A 211 7.13 14.76 20.88
C PRO A 211 6.61 14.75 22.32
N PRO A 212 7.13 13.88 23.20
CA PRO A 212 6.77 13.94 24.61
C PRO A 212 6.93 15.39 25.02
N SER A 213 5.84 15.99 25.51
CA SER A 213 5.93 17.34 26.04
C SER A 213 6.94 17.24 27.17
N ASN A 214 8.15 17.74 26.93
CA ASN A 214 9.04 18.17 28.00
C ASN A 214 8.31 19.31 28.69
N ASN A 215 7.36 18.96 29.54
CA ASN A 215 6.87 19.83 30.57
C ASN A 215 7.90 19.64 31.68
N PRO A 216 8.87 20.55 31.87
CA PRO A 216 9.66 20.51 33.09
C PRO A 216 8.68 20.73 34.23
N ASP A 217 8.39 19.64 34.94
CA ASP A 217 7.57 19.66 36.14
C ASP A 217 8.11 20.77 37.04
N GLN A 218 7.29 21.80 37.23
CA GLN A 218 7.57 22.90 38.14
C GLN A 218 7.50 22.36 39.57
N ARG A 219 8.59 21.74 40.01
CA ARG A 219 8.89 21.53 41.42
C ARG A 219 10.31 21.98 41.68
N ARG A 220 10.52 23.31 41.60
CA ARG A 220 11.62 23.92 42.35
C ARG A 220 11.28 23.78 43.84
N PRO A 221 12.11 23.12 44.66
CA PRO A 221 11.99 23.25 46.10
C PRO A 221 12.35 24.70 46.48
N PRO A 222 11.79 25.26 47.57
CA PRO A 222 12.20 26.58 48.04
C PRO A 222 13.68 26.51 48.44
N MET A 223 14.51 27.42 47.90
CA MET A 223 15.84 27.64 48.44
C MET A 223 15.70 28.16 49.86
N ALA A 224 15.97 27.31 50.84
CA ALA A 224 16.28 27.73 52.19
C ALA A 224 17.63 28.45 52.15
N LEU A 225 17.63 29.75 52.44
CA LEU A 225 18.84 30.47 52.79
C LEU A 225 19.34 29.92 54.13
N SER A 226 20.32 29.02 54.10
CA SER A 226 21.12 28.76 55.30
C SER A 226 22.12 29.89 55.46
N ALA A 227 22.00 30.61 56.56
CA ALA A 227 23.02 31.54 57.02
C ALA A 227 24.36 30.80 57.19
N SER A 228 25.34 31.12 56.36
CA SER A 228 26.79 30.98 56.60
C SER A 228 27.57 31.41 55.37
N ASN A 229 28.03 32.66 55.39
CA ASN A 229 29.33 33.17 54.90
C ASN A 229 29.19 34.66 54.55
N ARG A 230 29.09 35.46 55.60
CA ARG A 230 29.57 36.83 55.61
C ARG A 230 31.02 36.76 56.06
N GLU A 231 31.93 36.67 55.11
CA GLU A 231 33.36 37.02 55.17
C GLU A 231 34.04 36.33 53.98
N LEU A 232 34.97 37.03 53.33
CA LEU A 232 35.60 36.75 52.04
C LEU A 232 34.83 37.33 50.84
N LEU A 233 34.92 38.65 50.66
CA LEU A 233 35.24 39.34 49.40
C LEU A 233 35.37 40.86 49.67
N GLU A 234 36.20 41.22 50.66
CA GLU A 234 37.03 42.43 50.53
C GLU A 234 38.37 41.97 49.92
N GLU A 235 39.00 42.82 49.13
CA GLU A 235 40.22 42.61 48.31
C GLU A 235 40.02 42.06 46.89
N ALA A 236 39.55 42.92 45.98
CA ALA A 236 40.18 43.15 44.67
C ALA A 236 39.49 44.31 43.94
N ALA A 237 39.73 45.54 44.40
CA ALA A 237 39.55 46.75 43.61
C ALA A 237 40.92 47.44 43.49
N LEU A 238 41.68 47.00 42.49
CA LEU A 238 42.73 47.76 41.82
C LEU A 238 42.49 47.59 40.32
#